data_AF-A0A892ZR85-F1
#
_entry.id   AF-A0A892ZR85-F1
#
_cell.length_a   1.000
_cell.length_b   1.000
_cell.length_c   1.000
_cell.angle_alpha   90.00
_cell.angle_beta   90.00
_cell.angle_gamma   90.00
#
_symmetry.space_group_name_H-M   'P 1'
#
loop_
_entity.id
_entity.type
_entity.pdbx_description
1 polymer ?
#
loop_
_entity_poly.entity_id
_entity_poly.type
_entity_poly.pdbx_seq_one_letter_code
_entity_poly.pdbx_strand_id
1 'polypeptide(L)'
;MCSASAALRSAEAKEVLNPDIRVSYGSAGGNLTSRQVANARGKTAEETCQRAFLSTIKRFQTTAAQQGSKHIRVSSYFDKRTVGGDQYECHIGTWNSRVVLRGGV
;
A
#
# COMPACT_ATOMS: atom_id res chain seq x y z
N MET A 1 8.14 -11.10 -3.26
CA MET A 1 7.98 -9.63 -3.11
C MET A 1 7.25 -9.11 -4.34
N CYS A 2 6.46 -8.04 -4.20
CA CYS A 2 5.65 -7.48 -5.29
C CYS A 2 6.16 -6.09 -5.67
N SER A 3 5.96 -5.64 -6.92
CA SER A 3 6.36 -4.29 -7.36
C SER A 3 5.29 -3.26 -6.99
N ALA A 4 5.70 -2.26 -6.22
CA ALA A 4 4.85 -1.15 -5.82
C ALA A 4 4.48 -0.28 -7.03
N SER A 5 5.44 0.01 -7.91
CA SER A 5 5.18 0.80 -9.11
C SER A 5 4.26 0.09 -10.11
N ALA A 6 4.31 -1.24 -10.19
CA ALA A 6 3.33 -2.02 -10.95
C ALA A 6 1.93 -1.89 -10.35
N ALA A 7 1.79 -2.07 -9.03
CA ALA A 7 0.52 -1.95 -8.33
C ALA A 7 -0.07 -0.53 -8.45
N LEU A 8 0.74 0.52 -8.31
CA LEU A 8 0.32 1.93 -8.42
C LEU A 8 -0.11 2.32 -9.84
N ARG A 9 0.34 1.61 -10.88
CA ARG A 9 -0.04 1.84 -12.29
C ARG A 9 -1.19 0.94 -12.77
N SER A 10 -1.67 0.03 -11.92
CA SER A 10 -2.76 -0.89 -12.26
C SER A 10 -4.07 -0.17 -12.56
N ALA A 11 -4.99 -0.84 -13.26
CA ALA A 11 -6.33 -0.30 -13.52
C ALA A 11 -7.08 -0.04 -12.20
N GLU A 12 -7.02 -0.98 -11.26
CA GLU A 12 -7.64 -0.86 -9.94
C GLU A 12 -7.12 0.37 -9.17
N ALA A 13 -5.82 0.70 -9.29
CA ALA A 13 -5.26 1.89 -8.66
C ALA A 13 -5.94 3.19 -9.13
N LYS A 14 -6.24 3.29 -10.43
CA LYS A 14 -6.94 4.46 -10.99
C LYS A 14 -8.36 4.59 -10.48
N GLU A 15 -9.01 3.47 -10.15
CA GLU A 15 -10.38 3.44 -9.64
C GLU A 15 -10.45 3.74 -8.14
N VAL A 16 -9.48 3.27 -7.35
CA VAL A 16 -9.58 3.29 -5.88
C VAL A 16 -8.75 4.37 -5.20
N LEU A 17 -7.69 4.86 -5.84
CA LEU A 17 -6.79 5.87 -5.28
C LEU A 17 -7.27 7.29 -5.63
N ASN A 18 -7.03 8.22 -4.71
CA ASN A 18 -7.30 9.63 -4.93
C ASN A 18 -6.17 10.23 -5.82
N PRO A 19 -6.47 10.74 -7.03
CA PRO A 19 -5.46 11.32 -7.91
C PRO A 19 -4.89 12.65 -7.40
N ASP A 20 -5.60 13.37 -6.53
CA ASP A 20 -5.14 14.65 -5.95
C ASP A 20 -4.04 14.50 -4.90
N ILE A 21 -3.84 13.28 -4.38
CA ILE A 21 -2.87 13.00 -3.32
C ILE A 21 -1.72 12.17 -3.88
N ARG A 22 -0.58 12.82 -4.06
CA ARG A 22 0.63 12.22 -4.63
C ARG A 22 1.21 11.14 -3.72
N VAL A 23 1.51 9.99 -4.29
CA VAL A 23 2.11 8.85 -3.58
C VAL A 23 3.59 8.76 -3.91
N SER A 24 4.45 8.87 -2.89
CA SER A 24 5.88 8.54 -3.00
C SER A 24 6.16 7.23 -2.27
N TYR A 25 6.47 6.19 -3.05
CA TYR A 25 6.82 4.88 -2.52
C TYR A 25 8.35 4.72 -2.38
N GLY A 26 8.79 3.94 -1.40
CA GLY A 26 10.20 3.54 -1.25
C GLY A 26 11.04 4.48 -0.40
N SER A 27 10.50 5.65 -0.06
CA SER A 27 11.09 6.58 0.90
C SER A 27 10.38 6.45 2.23
N ALA A 28 11.10 6.03 3.27
CA ALA A 28 10.58 6.05 4.63
C ALA A 28 10.19 7.50 4.99
N GLY A 29 8.92 7.72 5.30
CA GLY A 29 8.42 8.97 5.85
C GLY A 29 7.50 8.65 7.01
N GLY A 30 7.49 9.48 8.06
CA GLY A 30 6.55 9.37 9.17
C GLY A 30 6.62 8.08 10.01
N ASN A 31 5.71 8.01 10.99
CA ASN A 31 5.65 6.94 11.98
C ASN A 31 4.32 6.18 11.98
N LEU A 32 3.44 6.44 11.01
CA LEU A 32 2.15 5.78 10.89
C LEU A 32 2.34 4.44 10.21
N THR A 33 1.78 3.38 10.80
CA THR A 33 1.79 2.04 10.22
C THR A 33 0.35 1.66 9.88
N SER A 34 0.13 1.20 8.66
CA SER A 34 -1.17 0.67 8.22
C SER A 34 -1.03 -0.77 7.76
N ARG A 35 -1.94 -1.61 8.24
CA ARG A 35 -2.06 -3.03 7.91
C ARG A 35 -3.38 -3.24 7.21
N GLN A 36 -3.37 -3.72 5.97
CA GLN A 36 -4.60 -4.10 5.27
C GLN A 36 -4.54 -5.56 4.81
N VAL A 37 -5.73 -6.13 4.63
CA VAL A 37 -5.95 -7.52 4.22
C VAL A 37 -6.96 -7.52 3.08
N ALA A 38 -6.75 -8.38 2.08
CA ALA A 38 -7.69 -8.63 1.00
C ALA A 38 -8.04 -10.11 0.93
N ASN A 39 -9.31 -10.42 0.62
CA ASN A 39 -9.79 -11.80 0.49
C ASN A 39 -9.35 -12.42 -0.84
N ALA A 40 -8.84 -13.66 -0.77
CA ALA A 40 -8.32 -14.40 -1.92
C ALA A 40 -9.39 -15.20 -2.69
N ARG A 41 -10.66 -15.18 -2.25
CA ARG A 41 -11.73 -15.97 -2.87
C ARG A 41 -11.88 -15.62 -4.36
N GLY A 42 -11.58 -16.60 -5.21
CA GLY A 42 -11.65 -16.49 -6.67
C GLY A 42 -10.61 -15.54 -7.28
N LYS A 43 -9.51 -15.24 -6.57
CA LYS A 43 -8.44 -14.35 -7.04
C LYS A 43 -7.08 -15.01 -6.91
N THR A 44 -6.11 -14.60 -7.72
CA THR A 44 -4.72 -15.02 -7.56
C THR A 44 -4.06 -14.34 -6.35
N ALA A 45 -2.92 -14.87 -5.94
CA ALA A 45 -2.13 -14.26 -4.89
C ALA A 45 -1.69 -12.83 -5.27
N GLU A 46 -1.29 -12.60 -6.53
CA GLU A 46 -0.88 -11.29 -7.02
C GLU A 46 -2.02 -10.26 -6.94
N GLU A 47 -3.21 -10.62 -7.42
CA GLU A 47 -4.39 -9.75 -7.37
C GLU A 47 -4.75 -9.39 -5.92
N THR A 48 -4.71 -10.38 -5.04
CA THR A 48 -5.04 -10.20 -3.62
C THR A 48 -3.99 -9.31 -2.93
N CYS A 49 -2.71 -9.50 -3.26
CA CYS A 49 -1.61 -8.67 -2.77
C CYS A 49 -1.70 -7.22 -3.27
N GLN A 50 -2.01 -7.01 -4.56
CA GLN A 50 -2.24 -5.69 -5.15
C GLN A 50 -3.39 -4.98 -4.43
N ARG A 51 -4.52 -5.65 -4.27
CA ARG A 51 -5.69 -5.06 -3.58
C ARG A 51 -5.38 -4.70 -2.13
N ALA A 52 -4.68 -5.55 -1.38
CA ALA A 52 -4.25 -5.24 -0.02
C ALA A 52 -3.30 -4.03 0.01
N PHE A 53 -2.36 -3.96 -0.93
CA PHE A 53 -1.45 -2.82 -1.09
C PHE A 53 -2.21 -1.52 -1.38
N LEU A 54 -3.07 -1.49 -2.40
CA LEU A 54 -3.85 -0.31 -2.79
C LEU A 54 -4.78 0.16 -1.68
N SER A 55 -5.41 -0.78 -0.96
CA SER A 55 -6.22 -0.46 0.22
C SER A 55 -5.40 0.25 1.30
N THR A 56 -4.13 -0.13 1.45
CA THR A 56 -3.21 0.50 2.41
C THR A 56 -2.88 1.92 1.99
N ILE A 57 -2.54 2.14 0.71
CA ILE A 57 -2.29 3.47 0.13
C ILE A 57 -3.51 4.38 0.29
N LYS A 58 -4.70 3.86 -0.03
CA LYS A 58 -5.97 4.60 0.12
C LYS A 58 -6.16 5.10 1.56
N ARG A 59 -5.83 4.29 2.57
CA ARG A 59 -5.90 4.71 3.99
C ARG A 59 -4.97 5.88 4.28
N PHE A 60 -3.74 5.84 3.80
CA PHE A 60 -2.82 6.98 3.94
C PHE A 60 -3.33 8.22 3.22
N GLN A 61 -3.89 8.08 2.02
CA GLN A 61 -4.51 9.20 1.30
C GLN A 61 -5.71 9.77 2.06
N THR A 62 -6.55 8.94 2.69
CA THR A 62 -7.63 9.40 3.58
C THR A 62 -7.08 10.21 4.75
N THR A 63 -6.02 9.73 5.41
CA THR A 63 -5.36 10.48 6.49
C THR A 63 -4.76 11.79 6.00
N ALA A 64 -4.13 11.81 4.82
CA ALA A 64 -3.56 13.03 4.24
C ALA A 64 -4.66 14.06 3.94
N ALA A 65 -5.77 13.63 3.34
CA ALA A 65 -6.92 14.49 3.08
C ALA A 65 -7.48 15.11 4.37
N GLN A 66 -7.60 14.31 5.45
CA GLN A 66 -8.05 14.79 6.76
C GLN A 66 -7.11 15.82 7.37
N GLN A 67 -5.81 15.74 7.07
CA GLN A 67 -4.80 16.68 7.55
C GLN A 67 -4.52 17.84 6.58
N GLY A 68 -5.25 17.92 5.47
CA GLY A 68 -5.02 18.94 4.43
C GLY A 68 -3.73 18.72 3.62
N SER A 69 -3.08 17.57 3.74
CA SER A 69 -1.90 17.21 2.96
C SER A 69 -2.27 16.62 1.60
N LYS A 70 -1.46 16.92 0.58
CA LYS A 70 -1.61 16.40 -0.80
C LYS A 70 -0.50 15.43 -1.17
N HIS A 71 0.26 14.95 -0.19
CA HIS A 71 1.39 14.06 -0.41
C HIS A 71 1.45 13.00 0.68
N ILE A 72 1.82 11.78 0.29
CA ILE A 72 2.15 10.71 1.24
C ILE A 72 3.48 10.07 0.87
N ARG A 73 4.26 9.73 1.89
CA ARG A 73 5.50 8.96 1.77
C ARG A 73 5.33 7.63 2.47
N VAL A 74 5.42 6.54 1.73
CA VAL A 74 5.16 5.18 2.24
C VAL A 74 6.22 4.21 1.77
N SER A 75 6.41 3.16 2.56
CA SER A 75 7.40 2.10 2.29
C SER A 75 6.92 0.79 2.92
N SER A 76 7.42 -0.34 2.42
CA SER A 76 7.09 -1.64 3.01
C SER A 76 7.58 -1.71 4.44
N TYR A 77 6.79 -2.27 5.35
CA TYR A 77 7.17 -2.40 6.74
C TYR A 77 6.88 -3.81 7.25
N PHE A 78 7.93 -4.63 7.32
CA PHE A 78 7.84 -6.00 7.79
C PHE A 78 8.89 -6.27 8.86
N ASP A 79 8.53 -7.08 9.85
CA ASP A 79 9.38 -7.43 10.99
C ASP A 79 10.09 -6.23 11.64
N LYS A 80 9.34 -5.14 11.81
CA LYS A 80 9.81 -3.84 12.33
C LYS A 80 10.90 -3.16 11.49
N ARG A 81 11.16 -3.62 10.26
CA ARG A 81 12.11 -3.05 9.31
C ARG A 81 11.39 -2.42 8.13
N THR A 82 11.86 -1.24 7.75
CA THR A 82 11.39 -0.59 6.54
C THR A 82 12.19 -1.11 5.36
N VAL A 83 11.50 -1.66 4.36
CA VAL A 83 12.10 -2.01 3.07
C VAL A 83 11.77 -0.89 2.09
N GLY A 84 12.82 -0.19 1.65
CA GLY A 84 12.75 0.85 0.64
C GLY A 84 12.83 0.30 -0.79
N GLY A 85 12.89 1.20 -1.77
CA GLY A 85 12.90 0.84 -3.19
C GLY A 85 11.50 0.58 -3.76
N ASP A 86 11.41 -0.19 -4.84
CA ASP A 86 10.15 -0.44 -5.56
C ASP A 86 9.41 -1.72 -5.11
N GLN A 87 9.84 -2.36 -4.03
CA GLN A 87 9.27 -3.64 -3.62
C GLN A 87 8.50 -3.53 -2.31
N TYR A 88 7.33 -4.17 -2.26
CA TYR A 88 6.58 -4.37 -1.03
C TYR A 88 6.46 -5.85 -0.67
N GLU A 89 6.35 -6.08 0.63
CA GLU A 89 6.11 -7.40 1.17
C GLU A 89 4.61 -7.67 1.29
N CYS A 90 4.22 -8.86 0.82
CA CYS A 90 2.87 -9.35 0.91
C CYS A 90 2.89 -10.77 1.49
N HIS A 91 2.12 -10.98 2.54
CA HIS A 91 1.95 -12.29 3.17
C HIS A 91 0.70 -12.93 2.61
N ILE A 92 0.88 -14.08 1.97
CA ILE A 92 -0.21 -14.87 1.41
C ILE A 92 -0.60 -15.92 2.45
N GLY A 93 -1.85 -15.86 2.91
CA GLY A 93 -2.49 -16.91 3.70
C GLY A 93 -3.46 -17.72 2.85
N THR A 94 -4.04 -18.77 3.44
CA THR A 94 -4.97 -19.67 2.75
C THR A 94 -6.19 -18.95 2.13
N TRP A 95 -6.67 -17.90 2.79
CA TRP A 95 -7.92 -17.22 2.42
C TRP A 95 -7.76 -15.72 2.15
N ASN A 96 -6.57 -15.18 2.34
CA ASN A 96 -6.32 -13.75 2.24
C ASN A 96 -4.86 -13.43 1.98
N SER A 97 -4.60 -12.21 1.51
CA SER A 97 -3.26 -11.64 1.47
C SER A 97 -3.20 -10.36 2.30
N ARG A 98 -2.08 -10.14 2.97
CA ARG A 98 -1.85 -9.03 3.90
C ARG A 98 -0.63 -8.22 3.48
N VAL A 99 -0.76 -6.90 3.55
CA VAL A 99 0.34 -5.94 3.37
C VAL A 99 0.42 -5.05 4.60
N VAL A 100 1.65 -4.64 4.93
CA VAL A 100 1.92 -3.67 6.00
C VAL A 100 2.85 -2.60 5.43
N LEU A 101 2.40 -1.35 5.46
CA LEU A 101 3.20 -0.21 5.04
C LEU A 101 3.39 0.74 6.21
N ARG A 102 4.57 1.38 6.26
CA ARG A 102 4.86 2.50 7.16
C ARG A 102 5.04 3.77 6.34
N GLY A 103 4.48 4.86 6.84
CA GLY A 103 4.43 6.11 6.12
C GLY A 103 4.05 7.31 6.96
N GLY A 104 3.99 8.45 6.26
CA GLY A 104 3.60 9.75 6.78
C GLY A 104 2.86 10.53 5.70
N VAL A 105 2.12 11.52 6.17
CA VAL A 105 1.41 12.51 5.36
C VAL A 105 2.10 13.86 5.44
#